data_AF-A0A453I257-F1
#
_entry.id   AF-A0A453I257-F1
#
_cell.length_a   1.000
_cell.length_b   1.000
_cell.length_c   1.000
_cell.angle_alpha   90.00
_cell.angle_beta   90.00
_cell.angle_gamma   90.00
#
_symmetry.space_group_name_H-M   'P 1'
#
loop_
_entity.id
_entity.type
_entity.pdbx_description
1 polymer ?
#
loop_
_entity_poly.entity_id
_entity_poly.type
_entity_poly.pdbx_seq_one_letter_code
_entity_poly.pdbx_strand_id
1 'polypeptide(L)'
;MHQGAALVAISYMSCFFDASLTDVLESPECPSDESRGAVLVQILARCGEGLMFNVFYALLGVSALSRVHKSATMLQKLAALCSLCERTMWKGILCWDSLCGWLQTTVSSLSSEYLRQGEAELIIPLWLKVLQDAASDYLHSRTGDNCRNHPGYMQGKGGRTLKRVIRDFAESHRNVPTPYIDSRWSCRQQLS
;
A
#
# COMPACT_ATOMS: atom_id res chain seq x y z
N MET A 1 -16.58 -1.49 -11.14
CA MET A 1 -16.27 -0.31 -10.30
C MET A 1 -15.34 0.62 -11.05
N HIS A 2 -15.66 1.91 -11.14
CA HIS A 2 -14.85 2.89 -11.88
C HIS A 2 -13.47 3.05 -11.22
N GLN A 3 -12.37 2.95 -11.99
CA GLN A 3 -10.99 3.20 -11.51
C GLN A 3 -10.84 4.55 -10.78
N GLY A 4 -11.73 5.51 -11.06
CA GLY A 4 -11.85 6.78 -10.32
C GLY A 4 -12.19 6.60 -8.84
N ALA A 5 -13.00 5.61 -8.46
CA ALA A 5 -13.33 5.34 -7.05
C ALA A 5 -12.11 4.82 -6.26
N ALA A 6 -11.31 3.94 -6.88
CA ALA A 6 -10.05 3.47 -6.31
C ALA A 6 -9.08 4.64 -6.06
N LEU A 7 -9.00 5.58 -7.00
CA LEU A 7 -8.17 6.79 -6.84
C LEU A 7 -8.61 7.70 -5.69
N VAL A 8 -9.92 7.87 -5.52
CA VAL A 8 -10.48 8.67 -4.41
C VAL A 8 -10.15 7.99 -3.08
N ALA A 9 -10.34 6.68 -2.97
CA ALA A 9 -9.99 5.91 -1.79
C ALA A 9 -8.48 6.00 -1.46
N ILE A 10 -7.61 5.79 -2.46
CA ILE A 10 -6.14 5.93 -2.32
C ILE A 10 -5.77 7.36 -1.89
N SER A 11 -6.46 8.39 -2.41
CA SER A 11 -6.23 9.79 -2.02
C SER A 11 -6.56 10.04 -0.57
N TYR A 12 -7.75 9.62 -0.16
CA TYR A 12 -8.26 9.84 1.19
C TYR A 12 -7.38 9.13 2.21
N MET A 13 -7.04 7.87 1.94
CA MET A 13 -6.15 7.08 2.78
C MET A 13 -4.75 7.72 2.87
N SER A 14 -4.14 8.15 1.76
CA SER A 14 -2.80 8.76 1.80
C SER A 14 -2.73 10.01 2.70
N CYS A 15 -3.76 10.86 2.74
CA CYS A 15 -3.83 12.02 3.64
C CYS A 15 -3.97 11.58 5.10
N PHE A 16 -4.78 10.56 5.35
CA PHE A 16 -4.97 10.00 6.68
C PHE A 16 -3.70 9.30 7.21
N PHE A 17 -2.92 8.67 6.33
CA PHE A 17 -1.61 8.10 6.63
C PHE A 17 -0.60 9.14 7.12
N ASP A 18 -0.50 10.31 6.46
CA ASP A 18 0.49 11.34 6.86
C ASP A 18 0.23 11.88 8.27
N ALA A 19 -1.03 12.15 8.59
CA ALA A 19 -1.41 12.66 9.90
C ALA A 19 -1.19 11.62 11.00
N SER A 20 -1.51 10.36 10.73
CA SER A 20 -1.47 9.30 11.74
C SER A 20 -0.07 8.69 11.92
N LEU A 21 0.76 8.63 10.86
CA LEU A 21 2.17 8.21 10.99
C LEU A 21 2.97 9.16 11.88
N THR A 22 2.63 10.45 11.87
CA THR A 22 3.24 11.44 12.77
C THR A 22 2.92 11.11 14.22
N ASP A 23 1.64 10.83 14.50
CA ASP A 23 1.14 10.45 15.83
C ASP A 23 1.80 9.17 16.37
N VAL A 24 1.95 8.14 15.51
CA VAL A 24 2.62 6.88 15.86
C VAL A 24 4.12 7.05 16.12
N LEU A 25 4.79 7.92 15.36
CA LEU A 25 6.22 8.20 15.52
C LEU A 25 6.52 9.01 16.78
N GLU A 26 5.60 9.89 17.19
CA GLU A 26 5.76 10.77 18.35
C GLU A 26 5.38 10.09 19.68
N SER A 27 4.51 9.05 19.67
CA SER A 27 4.13 8.29 20.87
C SER A 27 4.21 6.76 20.70
N PRO A 28 5.43 6.18 20.63
CA PRO A 28 5.60 4.73 20.50
C PRO A 28 5.36 3.93 21.79
N GLU A 29 5.46 4.57 22.97
CA GLU A 29 5.50 3.88 24.27
C GLU A 29 4.18 3.92 25.07
N CYS A 30 3.23 4.77 24.69
CA CYS A 30 1.94 4.87 25.41
C CYS A 30 0.82 5.37 24.48
N PRO A 31 0.40 4.58 23.47
CA PRO A 31 -0.78 4.95 22.69
C PRO A 31 -2.01 4.80 23.58
N SER A 32 -2.72 5.90 23.82
CA SER A 32 -4.14 5.77 24.19
C SER A 32 -4.85 5.04 23.04
N ASP A 33 -5.78 4.16 23.38
CA ASP A 33 -6.58 3.38 22.41
C ASP A 33 -7.37 4.30 21.44
N GLU A 34 -7.46 5.60 21.78
CA GLU A 34 -8.12 6.66 21.01
C GLU A 34 -7.17 7.49 20.13
N SER A 35 -5.86 7.19 20.12
CA SER A 35 -4.89 7.90 19.26
C SER A 35 -5.21 7.71 17.77
N ARG A 36 -4.86 8.70 16.94
CA ARG A 36 -5.09 8.63 15.48
C ARG A 36 -4.30 7.47 14.86
N GLY A 37 -3.13 7.20 15.44
CA GLY A 37 -2.32 6.01 15.15
C GLY A 37 -3.06 4.69 15.37
N ALA A 38 -3.66 4.51 16.56
CA ALA A 38 -4.42 3.30 16.89
C ALA A 38 -5.60 3.10 15.93
N VAL A 39 -6.36 4.16 15.66
CA VAL A 39 -7.49 4.13 14.72
C VAL A 39 -7.04 3.75 13.31
N LEU A 40 -5.92 4.30 12.82
CA LEU A 40 -5.37 3.93 11.52
C LEU A 40 -4.97 2.45 11.46
N VAL A 41 -4.29 1.95 12.49
CA VAL A 41 -3.88 0.53 12.56
C VAL A 41 -5.11 -0.38 12.50
N GLN A 42 -6.17 -0.06 13.26
CA GLN A 42 -7.42 -0.82 13.25
C GLN A 42 -8.14 -0.78 11.90
N ILE A 43 -8.19 0.40 11.26
CA ILE A 43 -8.77 0.54 9.92
C ILE A 43 -8.00 -0.33 8.93
N LEU A 44 -6.67 -0.26 8.92
CA LEU A 44 -5.84 -1.03 8.00
C LEU A 44 -5.91 -2.53 8.25
N ALA A 45 -5.99 -2.97 9.50
CA ALA A 45 -6.18 -4.38 9.81
C ALA A 45 -7.48 -4.94 9.20
N ARG A 46 -8.53 -4.10 9.09
CA ARG A 46 -9.83 -4.49 8.50
C ARG A 46 -9.90 -4.31 6.98
N CYS A 47 -9.26 -3.29 6.43
CA CYS A 47 -9.42 -2.92 5.01
C CYS A 47 -8.13 -3.00 4.17
N GLY A 48 -7.02 -3.45 4.74
CA GLY A 48 -5.71 -3.47 4.09
C GLY A 48 -5.65 -4.32 2.83
N GLU A 49 -6.38 -5.44 2.81
CA GLU A 49 -6.53 -6.28 1.62
C GLU A 49 -7.21 -5.52 0.48
N GLY A 50 -8.34 -4.85 0.76
CA GLY A 50 -9.05 -4.01 -0.22
C GLY A 50 -8.21 -2.82 -0.67
N LEU A 51 -7.38 -2.25 0.21
CA LEU A 51 -6.43 -1.20 -0.14
C LEU A 51 -5.38 -1.71 -1.14
N MET A 52 -4.78 -2.88 -0.87
CA MET A 52 -3.80 -3.52 -1.74
C MET A 52 -4.41 -3.85 -3.10
N PHE A 53 -5.61 -4.44 -3.12
CA PHE A 53 -6.35 -4.73 -4.35
C PHE A 53 -6.59 -3.47 -5.18
N ASN A 54 -7.05 -2.38 -4.55
CA ASN A 54 -7.26 -1.11 -5.24
C ASN A 54 -5.97 -0.51 -5.81
N VAL A 55 -4.82 -0.70 -5.16
CA VAL A 55 -3.51 -0.28 -5.70
C VAL A 55 -3.17 -1.06 -6.96
N PHE A 56 -3.24 -2.38 -6.91
CA PHE A 56 -2.97 -3.21 -8.08
C PHE A 56 -3.93 -2.89 -9.21
N TYR A 57 -5.23 -2.80 -8.92
CA TYR A 57 -6.24 -2.46 -9.92
C TYR A 57 -6.03 -1.08 -10.54
N ALA A 58 -5.59 -0.09 -9.74
CA ALA A 58 -5.19 1.21 -10.26
C ALA A 58 -3.93 1.11 -11.14
N LEU A 59 -3.05 0.16 -10.94
CA LEU A 59 -1.86 -0.01 -11.78
C LEU A 59 -2.14 -0.81 -13.07
N LEU A 60 -3.37 -1.29 -13.25
CA LEU A 60 -3.82 -1.99 -14.44
C LEU A 60 -4.56 -1.05 -15.41
N GLY A 61 -4.41 -1.29 -16.71
CA GLY A 61 -5.15 -0.62 -17.78
C GLY A 61 -4.70 0.81 -18.12
N VAL A 62 -5.53 1.49 -18.92
CA VAL A 62 -5.21 2.82 -19.45
C VAL A 62 -5.01 3.85 -18.33
N SER A 63 -3.96 4.66 -18.48
CA SER A 63 -3.53 5.69 -17.52
C SER A 63 -2.93 5.20 -16.20
N ALA A 64 -2.51 3.93 -16.09
CA ALA A 64 -1.80 3.43 -14.90
C ALA A 64 -0.59 4.29 -14.50
N LEU A 65 0.14 4.82 -15.49
CA LEU A 65 1.33 5.66 -15.28
C LEU A 65 1.06 6.94 -14.48
N SER A 66 -0.13 7.55 -14.60
CA SER A 66 -0.46 8.75 -13.81
C SER A 66 -0.68 8.43 -12.32
N ARG A 67 -0.86 7.14 -12.00
CA ARG A 67 -1.20 6.65 -10.66
C ARG A 67 0.00 6.05 -9.94
N VAL A 68 1.05 5.68 -10.68
CA VAL A 68 2.32 5.13 -10.18
C VAL A 68 2.89 5.89 -8.98
N HIS A 69 3.00 7.23 -9.07
CA HIS A 69 3.59 8.01 -7.98
C HIS A 69 2.78 7.89 -6.69
N LYS A 70 1.46 8.01 -6.79
CA LYS A 70 0.57 7.98 -5.64
C LYS A 70 0.51 6.60 -5.01
N SER A 71 0.43 5.55 -5.83
CA SER A 71 0.50 4.15 -5.39
C SER A 71 1.82 3.86 -4.67
N ALA A 72 2.95 4.28 -5.23
CA ALA A 72 4.27 4.06 -4.64
C ALA A 72 4.44 4.77 -3.30
N THR A 73 4.02 6.05 -3.19
CA THR A 73 4.06 6.79 -1.93
C THR A 73 3.17 6.14 -0.87
N MET A 74 1.96 5.69 -1.24
CA MET A 74 1.06 5.03 -0.29
C MET A 74 1.64 3.69 0.20
N LEU A 75 2.20 2.89 -0.70
CA LEU A 75 2.85 1.63 -0.36
C LEU A 75 4.09 1.84 0.53
N GLN A 76 4.89 2.87 0.28
CA GLN A 76 6.02 3.23 1.15
C GLN A 76 5.57 3.56 2.57
N LYS A 77 4.51 4.37 2.71
CA LYS A 77 3.92 4.73 4.01
C LYS A 77 3.33 3.53 4.74
N LEU A 78 2.60 2.67 4.03
CA LEU A 78 2.04 1.44 4.58
C LEU A 78 3.14 0.50 5.10
N ALA A 79 4.20 0.32 4.32
CA ALA A 79 5.34 -0.51 4.71
C ALA A 79 6.09 0.07 5.93
N ALA A 80 6.24 1.40 6.00
CA ALA A 80 6.79 2.08 7.17
C ALA A 80 5.93 1.87 8.43
N LEU A 81 4.60 1.91 8.29
CA LEU A 81 3.69 1.65 9.41
C LEU A 81 3.77 0.19 9.88
N CYS A 82 3.82 -0.78 8.96
CA CYS A 82 4.03 -2.19 9.31
C CYS A 82 5.36 -2.39 10.06
N SER A 83 6.42 -1.70 9.62
CA SER A 83 7.73 -1.72 10.28
C SER A 83 7.72 -1.13 11.69
N LEU A 84 6.91 -0.10 11.93
CA LEU A 84 6.74 0.50 13.25
C LEU A 84 5.96 -0.43 14.17
N CYS A 85 4.84 -0.99 13.69
CA CYS A 85 3.98 -1.85 14.50
C CYS A 85 4.68 -3.14 14.95
N GLU A 86 5.63 -3.68 14.17
CA GLU A 86 6.48 -4.80 14.57
C GLU A 86 7.26 -4.58 15.87
N ARG A 87 7.52 -3.32 16.22
CA ARG A 87 8.28 -2.93 17.42
C ARG A 87 7.38 -2.51 18.58
N THR A 88 6.06 -2.56 18.42
CA THR A 88 5.08 -2.12 19.42
C THR A 88 4.09 -3.24 19.76
N MET A 89 3.20 -2.97 20.71
CA MET A 89 2.08 -3.86 21.05
C MET A 89 1.14 -4.15 19.87
N TRP A 90 1.20 -3.35 18.79
CA TRP A 90 0.35 -3.50 17.62
C TRP A 90 0.82 -4.56 16.62
N LYS A 91 1.96 -5.23 16.87
CA LYS A 91 2.42 -6.35 16.03
C LYS A 91 1.35 -7.43 15.81
N GLY A 92 0.52 -7.69 16.83
CA GLY A 92 -0.60 -8.65 16.73
C GLY A 92 -1.77 -8.18 15.86
N ILE A 93 -1.79 -6.91 15.46
CA ILE A 93 -2.87 -6.28 14.69
C ILE A 93 -2.41 -5.93 13.27
N LEU A 94 -1.21 -5.35 13.15
CA LEU A 94 -0.60 -4.96 11.89
C LEU A 94 0.91 -5.25 11.92
N CYS A 95 1.40 -6.00 10.95
CA CYS A 95 2.80 -6.40 10.86
C CYS A 95 3.20 -6.71 9.42
N TRP A 96 4.45 -7.15 9.21
CA TRP A 96 4.90 -7.56 7.88
C TRP A 96 4.12 -8.77 7.34
N ASP A 97 3.69 -9.68 8.22
CA ASP A 97 2.88 -10.84 7.83
C ASP A 97 1.52 -10.40 7.29
N SER A 98 0.89 -9.37 7.89
CA SER A 98 -0.34 -8.77 7.35
C SER A 98 -0.14 -8.25 5.93
N LEU A 99 0.93 -7.49 5.70
CA LEU A 99 1.24 -6.93 4.38
C LEU A 99 1.54 -8.01 3.34
N CYS A 100 2.29 -9.04 3.73
CA CYS A 100 2.59 -10.21 2.91
C CYS A 100 1.31 -10.94 2.53
N GLY A 101 0.43 -11.22 3.50
CA GLY A 101 -0.87 -11.86 3.28
C GLY A 101 -1.75 -11.06 2.32
N TRP A 102 -1.87 -9.74 2.50
CA TRP A 102 -2.66 -8.90 1.59
C TRP A 102 -2.10 -8.90 0.17
N LEU A 103 -0.77 -8.88 0.01
CA LEU A 103 -0.11 -8.96 -1.29
C LEU A 103 -0.39 -10.32 -1.96
N GLN A 104 -0.27 -11.42 -1.21
CA GLN A 104 -0.58 -12.76 -1.69
C GLN A 104 -2.04 -12.86 -2.14
N THR A 105 -3.00 -12.50 -1.28
CA THR A 105 -4.43 -12.57 -1.62
C THR A 105 -4.79 -11.68 -2.80
N THR A 106 -4.20 -10.48 -2.88
CA THR A 106 -4.39 -9.57 -4.04
C THR A 106 -3.86 -10.19 -5.33
N VAL A 107 -2.64 -10.70 -5.33
CA VAL A 107 -2.01 -11.29 -6.52
C VAL A 107 -2.78 -12.55 -6.96
N SER A 108 -3.17 -13.40 -6.02
CA SER A 108 -3.97 -14.60 -6.30
C SER A 108 -5.36 -14.27 -6.85
N SER A 109 -6.00 -13.20 -6.36
CA SER A 109 -7.33 -12.79 -6.82
C SER A 109 -7.33 -12.12 -8.19
N LEU A 110 -6.20 -11.49 -8.60
CA LEU A 110 -6.11 -10.85 -9.91
C LEU A 110 -6.12 -11.89 -11.06
N SER A 111 -5.68 -13.13 -10.84
CA SER A 111 -5.78 -14.27 -11.79
C SER A 111 -5.27 -14.01 -13.23
N SER A 112 -5.30 -15.04 -14.09
CA SER A 112 -4.64 -15.07 -15.41
C SER A 112 -5.16 -14.03 -16.43
N GLU A 113 -6.27 -13.36 -16.13
CA GLU A 113 -6.82 -12.30 -16.99
C GLU A 113 -6.00 -11.01 -16.93
N TYR A 114 -5.32 -10.76 -15.80
CA TYR A 114 -4.55 -9.54 -15.58
C TYR A 114 -3.05 -9.80 -15.43
N LEU A 115 -2.66 -10.95 -14.88
CA LEU A 115 -1.25 -11.30 -14.67
C LEU A 115 -0.77 -12.35 -15.67
N ARG A 116 0.48 -12.21 -16.13
CA ARG A 116 1.11 -13.18 -17.01
C ARG A 116 1.44 -14.46 -16.23
N GLN A 117 1.56 -15.59 -16.93
CA GLN A 117 1.95 -16.85 -16.31
C GLN A 117 3.31 -16.70 -15.60
N GLY A 118 3.40 -17.12 -14.33
CA GLY A 118 4.63 -17.00 -13.54
C GLY A 118 4.87 -15.61 -12.91
N GLU A 119 4.06 -14.61 -13.24
CA GLU A 119 4.25 -13.24 -12.76
C GLU A 119 3.84 -13.09 -11.29
N ALA A 120 2.76 -13.76 -10.89
CA ALA A 120 2.25 -13.77 -9.53
C ALA A 120 3.31 -14.22 -8.51
N GLU A 121 4.05 -15.27 -8.85
CA GLU A 121 5.10 -15.89 -8.04
C GLU A 121 6.33 -14.98 -7.89
N LEU A 122 6.57 -14.10 -8.88
CA LEU A 122 7.70 -13.18 -8.89
C LEU A 122 7.38 -11.84 -8.21
N ILE A 123 6.14 -11.37 -8.31
CA ILE A 123 5.72 -10.08 -7.74
C ILE A 123 5.92 -10.07 -6.23
N ILE A 124 5.47 -11.11 -5.53
CA ILE A 124 5.47 -11.16 -4.06
C ILE A 124 6.89 -10.97 -3.48
N PRO A 125 7.89 -11.81 -3.79
CA PRO A 125 9.23 -11.66 -3.22
C PRO A 125 9.93 -10.38 -3.68
N LEU A 126 9.70 -9.92 -4.91
CA LEU A 126 10.29 -8.69 -5.42
C LEU A 126 9.75 -7.45 -4.70
N TRP A 127 8.43 -7.33 -4.60
CA TRP A 127 7.78 -6.16 -4.01
C TRP A 127 8.04 -6.10 -2.51
N LEU A 128 7.96 -7.23 -1.78
CA LEU A 128 8.26 -7.26 -0.35
C LEU A 128 9.66 -6.75 -0.02
N LYS A 129 10.68 -7.21 -0.76
CA LYS A 129 12.06 -6.75 -0.57
C LYS A 129 12.18 -5.23 -0.77
N VAL A 130 11.60 -4.72 -1.84
CA VAL A 130 11.68 -3.29 -2.17
C VAL A 130 10.83 -2.44 -1.21
N LEU A 131 9.74 -2.97 -0.68
CA LEU A 131 8.93 -2.33 0.37
C LEU A 131 9.69 -2.21 1.68
N GLN A 132 10.47 -3.22 2.07
CA GLN A 132 11.35 -3.17 3.25
C GLN A 132 12.39 -2.05 3.13
N ASP A 133 13.07 -1.96 1.99
CA ASP A 133 14.04 -0.89 1.73
C ASP A 133 13.35 0.49 1.75
N ALA A 134 12.17 0.61 1.13
CA ALA A 134 11.41 1.85 1.09
C ALA A 134 10.88 2.27 2.48
N ALA A 135 10.44 1.32 3.30
CA ALA A 135 10.00 1.57 4.67
C ALA A 135 11.15 2.12 5.52
N SER A 136 12.32 1.48 5.43
CA SER A 136 13.53 1.93 6.12
C SER A 136 13.88 3.37 5.74
N ASP A 137 13.92 3.69 4.44
CA ASP A 137 14.20 5.04 3.97
C ASP A 137 13.20 6.09 4.51
N TYR A 138 11.91 5.73 4.56
CA TYR A 138 10.87 6.62 5.05
C TYR A 138 11.01 6.88 6.55
N LEU A 139 11.28 5.84 7.34
CA LEU A 139 11.49 6.00 8.78
C LEU A 139 12.74 6.83 9.09
N HIS A 140 13.85 6.59 8.36
CA HIS A 140 15.07 7.38 8.50
C HIS A 140 14.88 8.86 8.12
N SER A 141 14.06 9.16 7.11
CA SER A 141 13.79 10.55 6.75
C SER A 141 12.95 11.27 7.82
N ARG A 142 12.19 10.52 8.62
CA ARG A 142 11.33 11.06 9.69
C ARG A 142 12.06 11.24 11.01
N THR A 143 13.15 10.51 11.25
CA THR A 143 13.96 10.62 12.47
C THR A 143 15.19 11.52 12.32
N GLY A 144 15.55 11.92 11.09
CA GLY A 144 16.67 12.84 10.84
C GLY A 144 16.34 14.31 11.07
N ASP A 145 17.28 15.06 11.65
CA ASP A 145 17.19 16.48 12.04
C ASP A 145 16.92 17.47 10.88
N ASN A 146 16.95 17.00 9.62
CA ASN A 146 16.70 17.84 8.46
C ASN A 146 15.20 17.87 8.11
N CYS A 147 14.52 18.85 8.70
CA CYS A 147 13.12 19.24 8.55
C CYS A 147 12.71 19.72 7.13
N ARG A 148 13.24 19.10 6.07
CA ARG A 148 12.77 19.27 4.67
C ARG A 148 12.09 18.00 4.18
N ASN A 149 11.29 17.37 5.03
CA ASN A 149 10.37 16.34 4.60
C ASN A 149 9.26 17.01 3.80
N HIS A 150 9.25 16.81 2.48
CA HIS A 150 8.11 17.21 1.66
C HIS A 150 7.04 16.12 1.76
N PRO A 151 5.95 16.33 2.52
CA PRO A 151 4.87 15.36 2.62
C PRO A 151 4.33 15.09 1.22
N GLY A 152 4.46 13.86 0.74
CA GLY A 152 4.00 13.45 -0.59
C GLY A 152 5.08 13.10 -1.61
N TYR A 153 6.36 13.31 -1.28
CA TYR A 153 7.48 12.79 -2.08
C TYR A 153 7.99 11.47 -1.51
N MET A 154 8.41 10.57 -2.39
CA MET A 154 9.03 9.34 -1.96
C MET A 154 10.43 9.58 -1.41
N GLN A 155 10.75 8.82 -0.37
CA GLN A 155 11.97 8.99 0.41
C GLN A 155 13.01 7.94 0.01
N GLY A 156 14.28 8.38 -0.07
CA GLY A 156 15.44 7.51 -0.23
C GLY A 156 15.52 6.67 -1.52
N LYS A 157 16.51 5.78 -1.56
CA LYS A 157 16.85 4.93 -2.72
C LYS A 157 15.88 3.75 -2.87
N GLY A 158 15.49 3.11 -1.78
CA GLY A 158 14.45 2.10 -1.68
C GLY A 158 13.11 2.64 -2.15
N GLY A 159 12.70 3.83 -1.70
CA GLY A 159 11.51 4.49 -2.23
C GLY A 159 11.59 4.66 -3.75
N ARG A 160 12.66 5.29 -4.26
CA ARG A 160 12.87 5.44 -5.73
C ARG A 160 12.81 4.10 -6.48
N THR A 161 13.32 3.04 -5.89
CA THR A 161 13.30 1.69 -6.47
C THR A 161 11.88 1.11 -6.46
N LEU A 162 11.10 1.32 -5.40
CA LEU A 162 9.68 0.95 -5.33
C LEU A 162 8.88 1.57 -6.47
N LYS A 163 9.03 2.88 -6.72
CA LYS A 163 8.35 3.54 -7.86
C LYS A 163 8.78 2.99 -9.21
N ARG A 164 10.04 2.59 -9.38
CA ARG A 164 10.48 1.95 -10.64
C ARG A 164 9.78 0.60 -10.81
N VAL A 165 9.82 -0.28 -9.81
CA VAL A 165 9.16 -1.59 -9.87
C VAL A 165 7.65 -1.45 -10.14
N ILE A 166 6.97 -0.53 -9.46
CA ILE A 166 5.54 -0.25 -9.67
C ILE A 166 5.27 0.29 -11.09
N ARG A 167 6.15 1.16 -11.59
CA ARG A 167 6.04 1.68 -12.95
C ARG A 167 6.23 0.58 -13.98
N ASP A 168 7.25 -0.25 -13.80
CA ASP A 168 7.58 -1.32 -14.74
C ASP A 168 6.42 -2.34 -14.80
N PHE A 169 5.78 -2.63 -13.65
CA PHE A 169 4.52 -3.39 -13.59
C PHE A 169 3.38 -2.67 -14.35
N ALA A 170 3.16 -1.38 -14.12
CA ALA A 170 2.12 -0.63 -14.83
C ALA A 170 2.36 -0.57 -16.36
N GLU A 171 3.62 -0.49 -16.78
CA GLU A 171 4.02 -0.49 -18.20
C GLU A 171 3.79 -1.85 -18.85
N SER A 172 4.11 -2.95 -18.16
CA SER A 172 3.88 -4.31 -18.68
C SER A 172 2.40 -4.66 -18.87
N HIS A 173 1.51 -3.97 -18.16
CA HIS A 173 0.06 -4.18 -18.17
C HIS A 173 -0.76 -3.11 -18.90
N ARG A 174 -0.09 -2.15 -19.55
CA ARG A 174 -0.76 -1.01 -20.22
C ARG A 174 -1.69 -1.42 -21.37
N ASN A 175 -1.39 -2.52 -22.05
CA ASN A 175 -2.08 -2.99 -23.26
C ASN A 175 -2.99 -4.20 -23.01
N VAL A 176 -3.12 -4.65 -21.76
CA VAL A 176 -4.04 -5.75 -21.42
C VAL A 176 -5.47 -5.18 -21.43
N PRO A 177 -6.38 -5.70 -22.27
CA PRO A 177 -7.77 -5.24 -22.27
C PRO A 177 -8.36 -5.46 -20.88
N THR A 178 -8.92 -4.42 -20.26
CA THR A 178 -9.63 -4.56 -18.98
C THR A 178 -10.83 -5.52 -19.20
N PRO A 179 -10.86 -6.71 -18.57
CA PRO A 179 -12.02 -7.58 -18.57
C PRO A 179 -13.25 -6.84 -18.02
N TYR A 180 -14.41 -7.12 -18.61
CA TYR A 180 -15.68 -6.61 -18.13
C TYR A 180 -16.01 -7.27 -16.77
N ILE A 181 -15.91 -6.51 -15.68
CA ILE A 181 -16.26 -7.00 -14.34
C ILE A 181 -17.79 -7.07 -14.22
N ASP A 182 -18.35 -8.29 -14.25
CA ASP A 182 -19.73 -8.56 -13.83
C ASP A 182 -19.90 -8.09 -12.37
N SER A 183 -20.92 -7.25 -12.15
CA SER A 183 -21.34 -6.55 -10.94
C SER A 183 -21.52 -7.41 -9.67
N ARG A 184 -21.32 -8.72 -9.77
CA ARG A 184 -21.53 -9.70 -8.69
C ARG A 184 -20.57 -9.55 -7.52
N TRP A 185 -19.43 -8.87 -7.70
CA TRP A 185 -18.44 -8.63 -6.64
C TRP A 185 -18.87 -7.55 -5.62
N SER A 186 -19.77 -6.63 -5.97
CA SER A 186 -20.28 -5.64 -5.02
C SER A 186 -21.22 -6.22 -3.96
N CYS A 187 -21.78 -7.42 -4.19
CA CYS A 187 -22.78 -8.01 -3.28
C CYS A 187 -22.19 -8.85 -2.15
N ARG A 188 -20.88 -9.17 -2.17
CA ARG A 188 -20.30 -10.12 -1.21
C ARG A 188 -19.66 -9.48 0.04
N GLN A 189 -19.65 -8.15 0.15
CA GLN A 189 -19.19 -7.42 1.35
C GLN A 189 -20.33 -6.85 2.21
N GLN A 190 -21.59 -7.19 1.93
CA GLN A 190 -22.75 -6.74 2.74
C GLN A 190 -23.38 -7.84 3.62
N LEU A 191 -22.82 -9.05 3.63
CA LEU A 191 -23.34 -10.15 4.44
C LEU A 191 -22.20 -10.95 5.09
N SER A 192 -21.63 -10.38 6.15
CA SER A 192 -21.04 -11.10 7.27
C SER A 192 -20.78 -10.13 8.41
#